data_AF-A0AA39A904-F1
#
_entry.id   AF-A0AA39A904-F1
#
_cell.length_a   1.000
_cell.length_b   1.000
_cell.length_c   1.000
_cell.angle_alpha   90.00
_cell.angle_beta   90.00
_cell.angle_gamma   90.00
#
_symmetry.space_group_name_H-M   'P 1'
#
loop_
_entity.id
_entity.type
_entity.pdbx_description
1 polymer ?
#
loop_
_entity_poly.entity_id
_entity_poly.type
_entity_poly.pdbx_seq_one_letter_code
_entity_poly.pdbx_strand_id
1 'polypeptide(L)'
;MAVNAGFSLPTICSLYSSSKLSTIRQRQNGNLVIVCGSSNGGGLELKSAASRRQKGKLVIVCASSNGRGPESLEDGVKKVERIIEEKHRAELSARIASGEFTVEKPGFPALLKNSLAKVGTPSEILDFLFKWMEVSEDYPKVPEAKGSIRAVQSEAFFIPLYELYLTYGGIFRLTFGPKSFLIVSDPSIAKHVLRDNSKAYSKGILAEILEFVMGKGLIPADGELWRVRRRAIVPALHQKYVAAMISLFGQATDRLCKKLDAAASDGEDVEMESLFSHLTLDIIGKAVFNYDFDSLTNNAGIVEAVYTVLREAENRSVAPIPFWEIPIWKDISPQQRKVNEALKLINSTLDDLIAICKRMVEEEELQFHEEYMNEKDPSILHFLLASGDDVSSKQLRDDLMTLLIAGHETSAAVLTWAFYLLSKEPSVMSKLQNEVDSVLGDRFPTIEDMKKLKYTTRVINEALRLYPQPPVLIRRSLENDVLGGYPIKRGEDIFISVWNLHRCPKHWEDADKFNPERWPLDGPNPNETNQNFSYLPFGGGPRKCVGDMFASFENVVAVAMLVQRFNFQMALGAPPVSDLFFYLFIYFLLADSSKVRIG
;
A
#
# COMPACT_ATOMS: atom_id res chain seq x y z
N MET A 1 28.64 -20.78 38.72
CA MET A 1 27.80 -21.15 39.88
C MET A 1 26.42 -21.50 39.34
N ALA A 2 26.00 -22.75 39.55
CA ALA A 2 24.66 -23.23 39.23
C ALA A 2 23.61 -22.61 40.17
N VAL A 3 22.33 -22.58 39.73
CA VAL A 3 21.17 -23.22 40.38
C VAL A 3 19.84 -22.60 39.89
N ASN A 4 19.00 -23.47 39.30
CA ASN A 4 17.51 -23.62 39.31
C ASN A 4 16.59 -22.41 39.05
N ALA A 5 15.41 -22.49 38.42
CA ALA A 5 14.45 -23.55 38.06
C ALA A 5 13.66 -23.03 36.81
N GLY A 6 13.12 -23.80 35.87
CA GLY A 6 12.13 -24.86 36.01
C GLY A 6 10.81 -24.41 35.36
N PHE A 7 10.50 -24.85 34.13
CA PHE A 7 9.13 -24.89 33.60
C PHE A 7 8.92 -26.10 32.69
N SER A 8 7.81 -26.79 32.95
CA SER A 8 7.32 -28.03 32.38
C SER A 8 6.58 -27.85 31.05
N LEU A 9 6.76 -28.77 30.09
CA LEU A 9 5.83 -29.03 28.99
C LEU A 9 4.46 -29.43 29.56
N PRO A 10 3.35 -28.80 29.12
CA PRO A 10 2.56 -29.41 28.04
C PRO A 10 1.84 -28.38 27.14
N THR A 11 1.56 -28.75 25.88
CA THR A 11 0.36 -28.46 25.05
C THR A 11 0.74 -28.48 23.56
N ILE A 12 1.03 -29.67 23.04
CA ILE A 12 0.96 -29.96 21.60
C ILE A 12 0.14 -31.24 21.49
N CYS A 13 -1.19 -31.09 21.51
CA CYS A 13 -2.19 -32.09 21.10
C CYS A 13 -3.60 -31.51 21.34
N SER A 14 -4.06 -30.59 20.49
CA SER A 14 -5.50 -30.28 20.39
C SER A 14 -5.95 -29.76 19.01
N LEU A 15 -5.18 -30.00 17.95
CA LEU A 15 -5.62 -29.74 16.58
C LEU A 15 -5.27 -30.97 15.78
N TYR A 16 -6.24 -31.88 15.60
CA TYR A 16 -6.38 -32.92 14.57
C TYR A 16 -7.31 -34.02 15.13
N SER A 17 -8.59 -33.71 15.17
CA SER A 17 -9.67 -34.69 15.36
C SER A 17 -10.55 -34.66 14.12
N SER A 18 -10.17 -35.43 13.09
CA SER A 18 -11.10 -36.06 12.13
C SER A 18 -10.35 -36.79 11.01
N SER A 19 -9.79 -37.96 11.31
CA SER A 19 -9.72 -39.08 10.35
C SER A 19 -9.18 -40.33 11.05
N LYS A 20 -9.88 -41.45 10.87
CA LYS A 20 -9.57 -42.74 11.50
C LYS A 20 -8.28 -43.33 10.91
N LEU A 21 -7.19 -43.31 11.68
CA LEU A 21 -6.01 -44.14 11.46
C LEU A 21 -5.78 -45.00 12.71
N SER A 22 -5.81 -46.33 12.55
CA SER A 22 -5.57 -47.27 13.65
C SER A 22 -4.06 -47.53 13.80
N THR A 23 -3.50 -47.10 14.92
CA THR A 23 -2.07 -47.29 15.25
C THR A 23 -1.89 -48.58 16.07
N ILE A 24 -1.23 -49.60 15.50
CA ILE A 24 -0.77 -50.77 16.27
C ILE A 24 0.67 -50.53 16.71
N ARG A 25 0.93 -50.62 18.02
CA ARG A 25 2.27 -50.50 18.62
C ARG A 25 2.80 -51.88 18.97
N GLN A 26 3.92 -52.29 18.39
CA GLN A 26 4.74 -53.39 18.91
C GLN A 26 6.16 -52.90 19.22
N ARG A 27 6.66 -53.29 20.40
CA ARG A 27 8.02 -53.01 20.86
C ARG A 27 8.90 -54.22 20.59
N GLN A 28 9.97 -54.03 19.82
CA GLN A 28 11.19 -54.85 19.94
C GLN A 28 12.43 -53.95 19.83
N ASN A 29 13.36 -54.14 20.76
CA ASN A 29 14.70 -53.54 20.81
C ASN A 29 14.78 -52.00 20.66
N GLY A 30 14.07 -51.29 21.54
CA GLY A 30 14.45 -49.92 21.94
C GLY A 30 14.24 -48.78 20.93
N ASN A 31 13.82 -49.06 19.70
CA ASN A 31 13.47 -48.03 18.71
C ASN A 31 11.95 -47.97 18.47
N LEU A 32 11.40 -46.76 18.38
CA LEU A 32 10.01 -46.51 18.01
C LEU A 32 9.89 -46.61 16.48
N VAL A 33 9.20 -47.64 15.98
CA VAL A 33 8.88 -47.78 14.56
C VAL A 33 7.40 -47.44 14.38
N ILE A 34 7.11 -46.38 13.60
CA ILE A 34 5.75 -46.04 13.18
C ILE A 34 5.55 -46.62 11.78
N VAL A 35 4.67 -47.61 11.64
CA VAL A 35 4.30 -48.18 10.34
C VAL A 35 2.98 -47.54 9.92
N CYS A 36 3.01 -46.68 8.90
CA CYS A 36 1.80 -46.22 8.21
C CYS A 36 1.57 -47.14 7.00
N GLY A 37 0.62 -48.08 7.12
CA GLY A 37 0.17 -48.91 5.99
C GLY A 37 -1.04 -48.27 5.31
N SER A 38 -0.94 -48.05 4.00
CA SER A 38 -2.10 -47.79 3.13
C SER A 38 -2.77 -49.13 2.81
N SER A 39 -4.08 -49.24 3.04
CA SER A 39 -4.88 -50.36 2.52
C SER A 39 -5.07 -50.18 1.02
N ASN A 40 -4.07 -50.57 0.22
CA ASN A 40 -4.24 -51.02 -1.16
C ASN A 40 -3.04 -51.90 -1.52
N GLY A 41 -3.32 -53.15 -1.88
CA GLY A 41 -2.34 -54.21 -2.05
C GLY A 41 -1.29 -53.93 -3.12
N GLY A 42 -0.04 -54.22 -2.77
CA GLY A 42 1.13 -54.16 -3.65
C GLY A 42 2.41 -54.22 -2.83
N GLY A 43 3.00 -55.41 -2.69
CA GLY A 43 4.20 -55.62 -1.88
C GLY A 43 5.45 -54.98 -2.49
N LEU A 44 6.30 -54.42 -1.64
CA LEU A 44 7.67 -54.01 -1.99
C LEU A 44 8.60 -54.36 -0.83
N GLU A 45 9.53 -55.29 -1.10
CA GLU A 45 10.61 -55.71 -0.19
C GLU A 45 11.62 -54.57 0.04
N LEU A 46 12.00 -54.34 1.30
CA LEU A 46 13.13 -53.50 1.68
C LEU A 46 14.40 -54.36 1.82
N LYS A 47 15.38 -54.19 0.91
CA LYS A 47 16.76 -54.65 1.12
C LYS A 47 17.61 -53.56 1.76
N SER A 48 18.45 -53.98 2.70
CA SER A 48 19.26 -53.18 3.62
C SER A 48 20.28 -52.25 2.94
N ALA A 49 20.38 -51.01 3.41
CA ALA A 49 21.55 -50.15 3.21
C ALA A 49 22.25 -49.86 4.55
N ALA A 50 23.56 -50.07 4.59
CA ALA A 50 24.40 -49.99 5.78
C ALA A 50 24.67 -48.53 6.21
N SER A 51 24.71 -48.28 7.52
CA SER A 51 24.99 -46.96 8.10
C SER A 51 26.49 -46.79 8.40
N ARG A 52 27.06 -45.63 8.04
CA ARG A 52 28.33 -45.13 8.59
C ARG A 52 28.04 -43.81 9.31
N ARG A 53 28.34 -43.77 10.61
CA ARG A 53 28.14 -42.61 11.48
C ARG A 53 29.19 -41.53 11.20
N GLN A 54 28.73 -40.32 10.88
CA GLN A 54 29.45 -39.09 11.20
C GLN A 54 28.46 -38.10 11.85
N LYS A 55 28.93 -37.37 12.85
CA LYS A 55 28.13 -36.65 13.85
C LYS A 55 27.24 -35.56 13.24
N GLY A 56 25.96 -35.59 13.59
CA GLY A 56 25.12 -34.39 13.73
C GLY A 56 24.50 -33.79 12.47
N LYS A 57 23.70 -34.57 11.71
CA LYS A 57 22.51 -34.13 10.96
C LYS A 57 21.90 -35.37 10.29
N LEU A 58 20.61 -35.65 10.54
CA LEU A 58 19.88 -36.66 9.78
C LEU A 58 19.50 -36.02 8.44
N VAL A 59 20.31 -36.22 7.41
CA VAL A 59 19.96 -35.81 6.04
C VAL A 59 19.09 -36.92 5.44
N ILE A 60 17.80 -36.66 5.31
CA ILE A 60 16.91 -37.50 4.49
C ILE A 60 17.07 -37.00 3.05
N VAL A 61 17.92 -37.66 2.26
CA VAL A 61 17.92 -37.50 0.81
C VAL A 61 16.84 -38.42 0.25
N CYS A 62 15.70 -37.85 -0.12
CA CYS A 62 14.75 -38.55 -0.99
C CYS A 62 15.26 -38.48 -2.43
N ALA A 63 15.92 -39.54 -2.88
CA ALA A 63 16.14 -39.76 -4.30
C ALA A 63 14.81 -40.18 -4.94
N SER A 64 14.14 -39.25 -5.61
CA SER A 64 13.07 -39.56 -6.55
C SER A 64 13.70 -40.23 -7.79
N SER A 65 13.55 -41.54 -7.89
CA SER A 65 13.72 -42.25 -9.16
C SER A 65 12.48 -42.03 -10.00
N ASN A 66 12.38 -40.84 -10.59
CA ASN A 66 11.68 -40.56 -11.85
C ASN A 66 11.96 -39.09 -12.20
N GLY A 67 12.72 -38.88 -13.28
CA GLY A 67 13.20 -37.57 -13.71
C GLY A 67 12.09 -36.59 -14.10
N ARG A 68 11.58 -35.84 -13.12
CA ARG A 68 10.94 -34.53 -13.32
C ARG A 68 11.53 -33.56 -12.30
N GLY A 69 11.92 -32.38 -12.79
CA GLY A 69 12.63 -31.34 -12.05
C GLY A 69 11.76 -30.61 -11.01
N PRO A 70 12.26 -29.46 -10.49
CA PRO A 70 11.67 -28.72 -9.35
C PRO A 70 10.25 -28.17 -9.57
N GLU A 71 9.73 -28.21 -10.81
CA GLU A 71 8.44 -27.64 -11.21
C GLU A 71 7.23 -28.18 -10.41
N SER A 72 7.29 -29.40 -9.86
CA SER A 72 6.11 -30.02 -9.23
C SER A 72 5.71 -29.43 -7.87
N LEU A 73 6.62 -28.76 -7.17
CA LEU A 73 6.34 -28.18 -5.85
C LEU A 73 5.80 -26.74 -5.98
N GLU A 74 6.35 -25.95 -6.89
CA GLU A 74 5.88 -24.59 -7.22
C GLU A 74 4.48 -24.60 -7.84
N ASP A 75 4.20 -25.52 -8.76
CA ASP A 75 2.85 -25.70 -9.30
C ASP A 75 1.84 -26.09 -8.21
N GLY A 76 2.29 -26.83 -7.20
CA GLY A 76 1.49 -27.20 -6.03
C GLY A 76 1.11 -25.98 -5.19
N VAL A 77 2.07 -25.10 -4.89
CA VAL A 77 1.83 -23.87 -4.10
C VAL A 77 0.98 -22.87 -4.89
N LYS A 78 1.30 -22.61 -6.17
CA LYS A 78 0.50 -21.72 -7.05
C LYS A 78 -0.95 -22.21 -7.20
N LYS A 79 -1.17 -23.53 -7.20
CA LYS A 79 -2.50 -24.13 -7.27
C LYS A 79 -3.26 -24.02 -5.95
N VAL A 80 -2.58 -24.20 -4.82
CA VAL A 80 -3.20 -24.07 -3.48
C VAL A 80 -3.59 -22.62 -3.19
N GLU A 81 -2.75 -21.64 -3.53
CA GLU A 81 -3.08 -20.21 -3.38
C GLU A 81 -4.27 -19.81 -4.26
N ARG A 82 -4.28 -20.23 -5.54
CA ARG A 82 -5.44 -20.01 -6.43
C ARG A 82 -6.74 -20.58 -5.87
N ILE A 83 -6.69 -21.79 -5.30
CA ILE A 83 -7.85 -22.42 -4.67
C ILE A 83 -8.31 -21.63 -3.44
N ILE A 84 -7.39 -21.05 -2.66
CA ILE A 84 -7.73 -20.21 -1.50
C ILE A 84 -8.39 -18.91 -1.96
N GLU A 85 -7.83 -18.22 -2.96
CA GLU A 85 -8.42 -17.01 -3.54
C GLU A 85 -9.80 -17.27 -4.16
N GLU A 86 -9.96 -18.37 -4.91
CA GLU A 86 -11.24 -18.79 -5.49
C GLU A 86 -12.26 -19.13 -4.39
N LYS A 87 -11.82 -19.77 -3.30
CA LYS A 87 -12.67 -20.09 -2.16
C LYS A 87 -13.10 -18.82 -1.41
N HIS A 88 -12.18 -17.88 -1.21
CA HIS A 88 -12.45 -16.60 -0.56
C HIS A 88 -13.43 -15.75 -1.39
N ARG A 89 -13.23 -15.71 -2.70
CA ARG A 89 -14.14 -15.08 -3.67
C ARG A 89 -15.51 -15.76 -3.68
N ALA A 90 -15.56 -17.09 -3.58
CA ALA A 90 -16.81 -17.85 -3.51
C ALA A 90 -17.55 -17.63 -2.17
N GLU A 91 -16.83 -17.56 -1.05
CA GLU A 91 -17.40 -17.25 0.27
C GLU A 91 -17.96 -15.82 0.32
N LEU A 92 -17.23 -14.84 -0.22
CA LEU A 92 -17.69 -13.46 -0.31
C LEU A 92 -18.86 -13.30 -1.29
N SER A 93 -18.83 -13.98 -2.44
CA SER A 93 -19.95 -14.05 -3.38
C SER A 93 -21.19 -14.69 -2.75
N ALA A 94 -21.00 -15.74 -1.95
CA ALA A 94 -22.09 -16.38 -1.20
C ALA A 94 -22.66 -15.46 -0.11
N ARG A 95 -21.84 -14.60 0.50
CA ARG A 95 -22.26 -13.56 1.47
C ARG A 95 -23.02 -12.41 0.80
N ILE A 96 -22.63 -12.01 -0.41
CA ILE A 96 -23.40 -11.06 -1.23
C ILE A 96 -24.75 -11.70 -1.60
N ALA A 97 -24.73 -12.95 -2.07
CA ALA A 97 -25.93 -13.69 -2.46
C ALA A 97 -26.87 -14.03 -1.28
N SER A 98 -26.34 -14.13 -0.05
CA SER A 98 -27.13 -14.40 1.16
C SER A 98 -27.95 -13.19 1.64
N GLY A 99 -27.78 -12.03 1.01
CA GLY A 99 -28.49 -10.79 1.37
C GLY A 99 -27.81 -9.98 2.48
N GLU A 100 -26.53 -10.22 2.77
CA GLU A 100 -25.72 -9.33 3.63
C GLU A 100 -25.56 -7.94 2.99
N PHE A 101 -25.61 -7.88 1.65
CA PHE A 101 -25.82 -6.68 0.86
C PHE A 101 -27.12 -6.78 0.06
N THR A 102 -28.21 -6.21 0.56
CA THR A 102 -29.54 -6.37 -0.07
C THR A 102 -29.71 -5.45 -1.28
N VAL A 103 -30.13 -6.04 -2.40
CA VAL A 103 -30.78 -5.34 -3.52
C VAL A 103 -32.21 -4.99 -3.12
N GLU A 104 -32.47 -3.68 -3.06
CA GLU A 104 -33.75 -2.97 -2.85
C GLU A 104 -34.79 -3.50 -1.82
N LYS A 105 -35.21 -2.57 -0.95
CA LYS A 105 -36.57 -2.51 -0.40
C LYS A 105 -37.13 -1.10 -0.61
N PRO A 106 -38.46 -0.94 -0.77
CA PRO A 106 -39.07 0.25 -1.36
C PRO A 106 -38.73 1.52 -0.59
N GLY A 107 -38.59 2.62 -1.34
CA GLY A 107 -38.22 3.92 -0.82
C GLY A 107 -39.16 4.40 0.30
N PHE A 108 -38.58 5.14 1.25
CA PHE A 108 -39.28 5.83 2.35
C PHE A 108 -40.63 6.48 1.95
N PRO A 109 -40.80 7.08 0.75
CA PRO A 109 -42.09 7.62 0.31
C PRO A 109 -43.21 6.57 0.24
N ALA A 110 -42.92 5.34 -0.22
CA ALA A 110 -43.92 4.27 -0.35
C ALA A 110 -44.35 3.72 1.03
N LEU A 111 -43.42 3.66 1.99
CA LEU A 111 -43.70 3.29 3.38
C LEU A 111 -44.52 4.37 4.10
N LEU A 112 -44.19 5.64 3.86
CA LEU A 112 -44.91 6.78 4.43
C LEU A 112 -46.33 6.90 3.81
N LYS A 113 -46.48 6.71 2.50
CA LYS A 113 -47.78 6.70 1.80
C LYS A 113 -48.69 5.59 2.33
N ASN A 114 -48.15 4.38 2.52
CA ASN A 114 -48.89 3.25 3.10
C ASN A 114 -49.24 3.44 4.58
N SER A 115 -48.43 4.18 5.33
CA SER A 115 -48.68 4.46 6.75
C SER A 115 -49.72 5.56 6.93
N LEU A 116 -49.67 6.63 6.11
CA LEU A 116 -50.64 7.73 6.14
C LEU A 116 -52.00 7.32 5.56
N ALA A 117 -52.03 6.47 4.53
CA ALA A 117 -53.27 5.87 4.02
C ALA A 117 -54.00 5.05 5.10
N LYS A 118 -53.26 4.41 6.02
CA LYS A 118 -53.83 3.68 7.17
C LYS A 118 -54.36 4.59 8.28
N VAL A 119 -53.98 5.87 8.27
CA VAL A 119 -54.42 6.90 9.26
C VAL A 119 -55.63 7.70 8.74
N GLY A 120 -56.22 7.29 7.60
CA GLY A 120 -57.46 7.88 7.08
C GLY A 120 -57.27 9.25 6.42
N THR A 121 -56.04 9.59 6.00
CA THR A 121 -55.79 10.80 5.22
C THR A 121 -56.43 10.66 3.83
N PRO A 122 -57.24 11.64 3.35
CA PRO A 122 -57.86 11.59 2.04
C PRO A 122 -56.84 11.37 0.92
N SER A 123 -57.16 10.50 -0.04
CA SER A 123 -56.27 10.12 -1.16
C SER A 123 -55.80 11.32 -1.98
N GLU A 124 -56.64 12.34 -2.13
CA GLU A 124 -56.34 13.56 -2.89
C GLU A 124 -55.23 14.41 -2.23
N ILE A 125 -55.17 14.44 -0.90
CA ILE A 125 -54.13 15.16 -0.14
C ILE A 125 -52.81 14.38 -0.18
N LEU A 126 -52.89 13.04 -0.09
CA LEU A 126 -51.73 12.17 -0.26
C LEU A 126 -51.16 12.30 -1.67
N ASP A 127 -52.00 12.25 -2.70
CA ASP A 127 -51.55 12.37 -4.08
C ASP A 127 -51.02 13.77 -4.38
N PHE A 128 -51.56 14.85 -3.78
CA PHE A 128 -50.97 16.19 -3.89
C PHE A 128 -49.59 16.30 -3.21
N LEU A 129 -49.47 15.82 -1.96
CA LEU A 129 -48.19 15.81 -1.21
C LEU A 129 -47.12 14.96 -1.89
N PHE A 130 -47.51 13.77 -2.38
CA PHE A 130 -46.60 12.88 -3.09
C PHE A 130 -46.32 13.35 -4.51
N LYS A 131 -47.23 14.01 -5.22
CA LYS A 131 -46.98 14.64 -6.53
C LYS A 131 -45.99 15.81 -6.45
N TRP A 132 -45.93 16.52 -5.32
CA TRP A 132 -44.90 17.54 -5.09
C TRP A 132 -43.53 16.92 -4.71
N MET A 133 -43.52 15.72 -4.12
CA MET A 133 -42.32 14.90 -3.92
C MET A 133 -41.90 14.12 -5.19
N GLU A 134 -42.84 13.83 -6.08
CA GLU A 134 -42.71 13.17 -7.39
C GLU A 134 -42.62 14.20 -8.53
N VAL A 135 -42.02 15.37 -8.28
CA VAL A 135 -41.43 16.13 -9.39
C VAL A 135 -40.30 15.26 -9.91
N SER A 136 -40.61 14.55 -10.99
CA SER A 136 -39.84 13.45 -11.56
C SER A 136 -38.38 13.85 -11.77
N GLU A 137 -37.52 13.19 -11.01
CA GLU A 137 -36.12 12.99 -11.37
C GLU A 137 -36.10 12.25 -12.72
N ASP A 138 -35.94 12.96 -13.84
CA ASP A 138 -35.60 12.38 -15.16
C ASP A 138 -34.18 11.77 -15.17
N TYR A 139 -33.52 11.69 -14.02
CA TYR A 139 -32.16 11.20 -13.87
C TYR A 139 -32.13 9.78 -13.33
N PRO A 140 -31.23 8.92 -13.83
CA PRO A 140 -31.05 7.59 -13.28
C PRO A 140 -30.59 7.69 -11.82
N LYS A 141 -31.02 6.74 -10.98
CA LYS A 141 -30.59 6.65 -9.56
C LYS A 141 -29.29 5.87 -9.45
N VAL A 142 -28.36 6.36 -8.64
CA VAL A 142 -27.10 5.67 -8.35
C VAL A 142 -27.42 4.31 -7.71
N PRO A 143 -26.89 3.18 -8.22
CA PRO A 143 -27.03 1.88 -7.57
C PRO A 143 -26.54 1.93 -6.12
N GLU A 144 -27.23 1.27 -5.19
CA GLU A 144 -26.91 1.34 -3.76
C GLU A 144 -26.60 -0.05 -3.18
N ALA A 145 -25.42 -0.18 -2.57
CA ALA A 145 -25.00 -1.32 -1.75
C ALA A 145 -25.14 -0.96 -0.27
N LYS A 146 -26.06 -1.63 0.44
CA LYS A 146 -26.27 -1.46 1.89
C LYS A 146 -25.70 -2.65 2.64
N GLY A 147 -24.85 -2.42 3.63
CA GLY A 147 -24.28 -3.51 4.43
C GLY A 147 -23.89 -3.08 5.83
N SER A 148 -23.51 -4.05 6.66
CA SER A 148 -22.92 -3.79 7.97
C SER A 148 -21.44 -3.44 7.81
N ILE A 149 -20.95 -2.45 8.56
CA ILE A 149 -19.50 -2.12 8.60
C ILE A 149 -18.66 -3.34 9.02
N ARG A 150 -19.24 -4.23 9.85
CA ARG A 150 -18.59 -5.47 10.30
C ARG A 150 -18.27 -6.42 9.15
N ALA A 151 -19.00 -6.32 8.03
CA ALA A 151 -18.77 -7.18 6.87
C ALA A 151 -17.45 -6.86 6.15
N VAL A 152 -16.88 -5.67 6.37
CA VAL A 152 -15.66 -5.15 5.73
C VAL A 152 -14.52 -4.97 6.74
N GLN A 153 -14.75 -5.27 8.02
CA GLN A 153 -13.75 -5.05 9.08
C GLN A 153 -12.64 -6.09 9.13
N SER A 154 -12.83 -7.27 8.54
CA SER A 154 -11.89 -8.39 8.64
C SER A 154 -10.92 -8.49 7.46
N GLU A 155 -10.97 -7.60 6.48
CA GLU A 155 -10.15 -7.61 5.27
C GLU A 155 -9.83 -6.19 4.86
N ALA A 156 -8.83 -6.03 3.98
CA ALA A 156 -8.58 -4.75 3.35
C ALA A 156 -9.83 -4.23 2.62
N PHE A 157 -10.20 -2.99 2.94
CA PHE A 157 -11.50 -2.45 2.55
C PHE A 157 -11.73 -2.41 1.03
N PHE A 158 -10.67 -2.37 0.22
CA PHE A 158 -10.77 -2.34 -1.24
C PHE A 158 -11.11 -3.70 -1.86
N ILE A 159 -10.93 -4.82 -1.14
CA ILE A 159 -11.27 -6.17 -1.64
C ILE A 159 -12.80 -6.29 -1.79
N PRO A 160 -13.63 -6.00 -0.77
CA PRO A 160 -15.09 -5.94 -0.96
C PRO A 160 -15.53 -4.90 -2.00
N LEU A 161 -14.81 -3.77 -2.13
CA LEU A 161 -15.13 -2.77 -3.16
C LEU A 161 -14.97 -3.30 -4.59
N TYR A 162 -14.07 -4.27 -4.81
CA TYR A 162 -13.89 -4.90 -6.13
C TYR A 162 -15.08 -5.78 -6.50
N GLU A 163 -15.54 -6.64 -5.60
CA GLU A 163 -16.72 -7.49 -5.83
C GLU A 163 -18.00 -6.68 -6.00
N LEU A 164 -18.17 -5.63 -5.18
CA LEU A 164 -19.28 -4.69 -5.35
C LEU A 164 -19.19 -3.95 -6.69
N TYR A 165 -18.00 -3.57 -7.14
CA TYR A 165 -17.81 -2.97 -8.46
C TYR A 165 -18.23 -3.92 -9.60
N LEU A 166 -17.86 -5.19 -9.53
CA LEU A 166 -18.27 -6.19 -10.54
C LEU A 166 -19.79 -6.36 -10.60
N THR A 167 -20.48 -6.17 -9.48
CA THR A 167 -21.94 -6.31 -9.36
C THR A 167 -22.71 -5.05 -9.74
N TYR A 168 -22.31 -3.89 -9.21
CA TYR A 168 -23.05 -2.63 -9.30
C TYR A 168 -22.51 -1.66 -10.37
N GLY A 169 -21.33 -1.96 -10.94
CA GLY A 169 -20.72 -1.20 -12.02
C GLY A 169 -19.78 -0.08 -11.55
N GLY A 170 -19.44 0.82 -12.47
CA GLY A 170 -18.39 1.83 -12.30
C GLY A 170 -18.72 2.99 -11.35
N ILE A 171 -19.96 3.07 -10.86
CA ILE A 171 -20.36 4.01 -9.81
C ILE A 171 -21.50 3.41 -8.97
N PHE A 172 -21.35 3.40 -7.65
CA PHE A 172 -22.39 2.96 -6.72
C PHE A 172 -22.25 3.64 -5.36
N ARG A 173 -23.34 3.71 -4.61
CA ARG A 173 -23.36 4.24 -3.24
C ARG A 173 -23.19 3.11 -2.25
N LEU A 174 -22.20 3.21 -1.38
CA LEU A 174 -21.98 2.29 -0.27
C LEU A 174 -22.45 2.94 1.03
N THR A 175 -23.44 2.33 1.68
CA THR A 175 -24.09 2.90 2.88
C THR A 175 -23.81 2.03 4.12
N PHE A 176 -23.22 2.65 5.15
CA PHE A 176 -22.98 2.06 6.47
C PHE A 176 -23.65 2.91 7.56
N GLY A 177 -24.84 2.50 8.01
CA GLY A 177 -25.61 3.26 8.98
C GLY A 177 -25.95 4.67 8.46
N PRO A 178 -25.58 5.76 9.17
CA PRO A 178 -25.87 7.13 8.72
C PRO A 178 -24.86 7.68 7.70
N LYS A 179 -23.72 7.00 7.47
CA LYS A 179 -22.70 7.45 6.51
C LYS A 179 -22.86 6.73 5.18
N SER A 180 -22.64 7.44 4.08
CA SER A 180 -22.59 6.85 2.75
C SER A 180 -21.41 7.42 1.96
N PHE A 181 -20.82 6.59 1.10
CA PHE A 181 -19.73 6.95 0.22
C PHE A 181 -20.10 6.62 -1.23
N LEU A 182 -19.83 7.51 -2.16
CA LEU A 182 -19.90 7.22 -3.58
C LEU A 182 -18.60 6.54 -4.02
N ILE A 183 -18.69 5.28 -4.42
CA ILE A 183 -17.57 4.51 -4.94
C ILE A 183 -17.51 4.72 -6.45
N VAL A 184 -16.36 5.17 -6.95
CA VAL A 184 -16.08 5.40 -8.38
C VAL A 184 -15.02 4.42 -8.84
N SER A 185 -15.31 3.69 -9.90
CA SER A 185 -14.44 2.69 -10.54
C SER A 185 -14.51 2.77 -12.08
N ASP A 186 -15.01 3.88 -12.60
CA ASP A 186 -15.04 4.21 -14.02
C ASP A 186 -13.96 5.27 -14.34
N PRO A 187 -13.11 5.05 -15.36
CA PRO A 187 -12.00 5.96 -15.67
C PRO A 187 -12.47 7.34 -16.15
N SER A 188 -13.61 7.42 -16.84
CA SER A 188 -14.17 8.70 -17.32
C SER A 188 -14.68 9.53 -16.15
N ILE A 189 -15.37 8.90 -15.19
CA ILE A 189 -15.84 9.56 -13.97
C ILE A 189 -14.65 9.97 -13.09
N ALA A 190 -13.64 9.09 -12.93
CA ALA A 190 -12.43 9.41 -12.20
C ALA A 190 -11.70 10.62 -12.80
N LYS A 191 -11.58 10.67 -14.13
CA LYS A 191 -11.00 11.80 -14.88
C LYS A 191 -11.79 13.10 -14.68
N HIS A 192 -13.13 13.03 -14.71
CA HIS A 192 -13.99 14.19 -14.45
C HIS A 192 -13.72 14.78 -13.07
N VAL A 193 -13.74 13.94 -12.03
CA VAL A 193 -13.53 14.35 -10.63
C VAL A 193 -12.10 14.85 -10.40
N LEU A 194 -11.10 14.18 -10.96
CA LEU A 194 -9.69 14.49 -10.69
C LEU A 194 -9.14 15.63 -11.54
N ARG A 195 -9.67 15.83 -12.75
CA ARG A 195 -9.08 16.74 -13.75
C ARG A 195 -10.11 17.69 -14.36
N ASP A 196 -11.11 17.16 -15.06
CA ASP A 196 -11.90 17.98 -15.97
C ASP A 196 -12.80 18.98 -15.22
N ASN A 197 -13.34 18.59 -14.04
CA ASN A 197 -14.07 19.47 -13.12
C ASN A 197 -13.46 19.49 -11.71
N SER A 198 -12.13 19.41 -11.59
CA SER A 198 -11.46 19.23 -10.29
C SER A 198 -11.72 20.34 -9.26
N LYS A 199 -12.15 21.53 -9.68
CA LYS A 199 -12.46 22.66 -8.78
C LYS A 199 -13.71 22.42 -7.93
N ALA A 200 -14.61 21.56 -8.40
CA ALA A 200 -15.81 21.15 -7.70
C ALA A 200 -15.53 20.13 -6.58
N TYR A 201 -14.28 19.71 -6.36
CA TYR A 201 -13.94 18.64 -5.45
C TYR A 201 -12.78 19.01 -4.51
N SER A 202 -12.99 18.83 -3.22
CA SER A 202 -11.98 18.99 -2.17
C SER A 202 -11.40 17.65 -1.72
N LYS A 203 -10.46 17.67 -0.78
CA LYS A 203 -9.90 16.45 -0.17
C LYS A 203 -10.83 15.82 0.89
N GLY A 204 -11.89 16.51 1.31
CA GLY A 204 -12.93 15.98 2.18
C GLY A 204 -12.39 15.41 3.49
N ILE A 205 -12.91 14.24 3.88
CA ILE A 205 -12.53 13.51 5.11
C ILE A 205 -11.02 13.29 5.22
N LEU A 206 -10.31 13.14 4.09
CA LEU A 206 -8.86 12.93 4.12
C LEU A 206 -8.11 14.13 4.72
N ALA A 207 -8.56 15.36 4.45
CA ALA A 207 -7.96 16.55 5.04
C ALA A 207 -8.22 16.61 6.56
N GLU A 208 -9.44 16.26 6.99
CA GLU A 208 -9.85 16.22 8.40
C GLU A 208 -9.01 15.21 9.20
N ILE A 209 -8.72 14.04 8.63
CA ILE A 209 -7.90 12.99 9.25
C ILE A 209 -6.44 13.43 9.37
N LEU A 210 -5.88 14.07 8.34
CA LEU A 210 -4.45 14.37 8.26
C LEU A 210 -4.04 15.70 8.91
N GLU A 211 -4.99 16.56 9.27
CA GLU A 211 -4.71 17.89 9.82
C GLU A 211 -3.84 17.85 11.08
N PHE A 212 -4.00 16.86 11.96
CA PHE A 212 -3.23 16.78 13.21
C PHE A 212 -1.72 16.57 13.01
N VAL A 213 -1.33 15.96 11.88
CA VAL A 213 0.05 15.66 11.54
C VAL A 213 0.61 16.62 10.49
N MET A 214 -0.13 16.82 9.39
CA MET A 214 0.31 17.63 8.25
C MET A 214 -0.11 19.10 8.35
N GLY A 215 -0.91 19.47 9.35
CA GLY A 215 -1.45 20.82 9.48
C GLY A 215 -2.13 21.28 8.19
N LYS A 216 -1.67 22.42 7.65
CA LYS A 216 -2.15 22.94 6.36
C LYS A 216 -1.15 22.72 5.22
N GLY A 217 -0.38 21.63 5.29
CA GLY A 217 0.57 21.26 4.26
C GLY A 217 -0.09 20.83 2.94
N LEU A 218 0.73 20.51 1.95
CA LEU A 218 0.32 20.38 0.54
C LEU A 218 -0.79 19.33 0.27
N ILE A 219 -0.85 18.23 1.03
CA ILE A 219 -1.85 17.16 0.83
C ILE A 219 -3.23 17.57 1.36
N PRO A 220 -3.39 18.01 2.62
CA PRO A 220 -4.69 18.40 3.16
C PRO A 220 -5.15 19.80 2.72
N ALA A 221 -4.25 20.70 2.32
CA ALA A 221 -4.62 22.05 1.94
C ALA A 221 -5.54 22.10 0.71
N ASP A 222 -6.53 23.01 0.73
CA ASP A 222 -7.44 23.27 -0.37
C ASP A 222 -7.44 24.75 -0.80
N GLY A 223 -8.03 25.02 -1.97
CA GLY A 223 -8.19 26.37 -2.51
C GLY A 223 -6.87 27.12 -2.74
N GLU A 224 -6.86 28.39 -2.34
CA GLU A 224 -5.78 29.33 -2.64
C GLU A 224 -4.47 28.98 -1.92
N LEU A 225 -4.55 28.53 -0.66
CA LEU A 225 -3.37 28.14 0.11
C LEU A 225 -2.60 27.03 -0.60
N TRP A 226 -3.30 25.96 -0.99
CA TRP A 226 -2.69 24.88 -1.76
C TRP A 226 -2.10 25.39 -3.08
N ARG A 227 -2.80 26.26 -3.80
CA ARG A 227 -2.35 26.79 -5.09
C ARG A 227 -1.05 27.57 -4.95
N VAL A 228 -0.88 28.33 -3.87
CA VAL A 228 0.34 29.09 -3.56
C VAL A 228 1.46 28.13 -3.15
N ARG A 229 1.22 27.25 -2.17
CA ARG A 229 2.27 26.33 -1.67
C ARG A 229 2.72 25.34 -2.73
N ARG A 230 1.82 24.79 -3.54
CA ARG A 230 2.18 23.92 -4.67
C ARG A 230 3.09 24.62 -5.66
N ARG A 231 2.81 25.88 -5.99
CA ARG A 231 3.62 26.65 -6.93
C ARG A 231 5.01 26.94 -6.38
N ALA A 232 5.15 27.11 -5.07
CA ALA A 232 6.45 27.29 -4.41
C ALA A 232 7.26 25.98 -4.32
N ILE A 233 6.59 24.84 -4.06
CA ILE A 233 7.27 23.55 -3.84
C ILE A 233 7.69 22.87 -5.14
N VAL A 234 6.84 22.88 -6.18
CA VAL A 234 7.11 22.14 -7.44
C VAL A 234 8.46 22.50 -8.08
N PRO A 235 8.87 23.79 -8.16
CA PRO A 235 10.17 24.15 -8.72
C PRO A 235 11.36 23.51 -8.02
N ALA A 236 11.28 23.19 -6.72
CA ALA A 236 12.37 22.54 -5.98
C ALA A 236 12.71 21.14 -6.51
N LEU A 237 11.79 20.48 -7.24
CA LEU A 237 11.99 19.17 -7.85
C LEU A 237 12.41 19.28 -9.33
N HIS A 238 13.20 20.30 -9.67
CA HIS A 238 13.73 20.51 -11.01
C HIS A 238 14.71 19.39 -11.44
N GLN A 239 15.05 19.34 -12.73
CA GLN A 239 15.82 18.23 -13.32
C GLN A 239 17.20 18.04 -12.65
N LYS A 240 17.92 19.14 -12.39
CA LYS A 240 19.22 19.12 -11.69
C LYS A 240 19.12 18.52 -10.28
N TYR A 241 18.07 18.85 -9.52
CA TYR A 241 17.82 18.26 -8.20
C TYR A 241 17.58 16.75 -8.31
N VAL A 242 16.65 16.33 -9.18
CA VAL A 242 16.33 14.91 -9.37
C VAL A 242 17.56 14.11 -9.82
N ALA A 243 18.40 14.68 -10.69
CA ALA A 243 19.65 14.05 -11.11
C ALA A 243 20.66 13.88 -9.94
N ALA A 244 20.78 14.88 -9.06
CA ALA A 244 21.63 14.78 -7.88
C ALA A 244 21.12 13.72 -6.88
N MET A 245 19.80 13.60 -6.73
CA MET A 245 19.18 12.63 -5.84
C MET A 245 19.41 11.18 -6.26
N ILE A 246 19.71 10.88 -7.53
CA ILE A 246 20.08 9.52 -7.97
C ILE A 246 21.34 9.02 -7.23
N SER A 247 22.30 9.91 -6.96
CA SER A 247 23.48 9.55 -6.16
C SER A 247 23.10 9.18 -4.72
N LEU A 248 22.17 9.93 -4.11
CA LEU A 248 21.62 9.62 -2.79
C LEU A 248 20.90 8.26 -2.79
N PHE A 249 20.06 7.99 -3.80
CA PHE A 249 19.35 6.72 -3.94
C PHE A 249 20.33 5.54 -4.00
N GLY A 250 21.39 5.68 -4.80
CA GLY A 250 22.43 4.66 -4.92
C GLY A 250 23.17 4.42 -3.60
N GLN A 251 23.58 5.49 -2.91
CA GLN A 251 24.28 5.40 -1.63
C GLN A 251 23.41 4.77 -0.53
N ALA A 252 22.15 5.16 -0.43
CA ALA A 252 21.23 4.59 0.56
C ALA A 252 20.94 3.11 0.26
N THR A 253 20.73 2.76 -1.01
CA THR A 253 20.53 1.38 -1.44
C THR A 253 21.78 0.53 -1.17
N ASP A 254 22.99 1.05 -1.40
CA ASP A 254 24.23 0.34 -1.07
C ASP A 254 24.37 0.07 0.44
N ARG A 255 23.89 0.97 1.31
CA ARG A 255 23.82 0.70 2.76
C ARG A 255 22.89 -0.47 3.06
N LEU A 256 21.73 -0.54 2.40
CA LEU A 256 20.85 -1.70 2.51
C LEU A 256 21.53 -2.97 1.97
N CYS A 257 22.18 -2.91 0.81
CA CYS A 257 22.94 -4.03 0.26
C CYS A 257 23.96 -4.58 1.25
N LYS A 258 24.74 -3.73 1.93
CA LYS A 258 25.69 -4.15 2.96
C LYS A 258 25.04 -4.90 4.12
N LYS A 259 23.84 -4.48 4.53
CA LYS A 259 23.06 -5.17 5.56
C LYS A 259 22.58 -6.53 5.06
N LEU A 260 22.16 -6.62 3.80
CA LEU A 260 21.73 -7.86 3.16
C LEU A 260 22.88 -8.84 2.90
N ASP A 261 24.10 -8.37 2.56
CA ASP A 261 25.26 -9.23 2.40
C ASP A 261 25.58 -10.00 3.70
N ALA A 262 25.47 -9.31 4.84
CA ALA A 262 25.69 -9.92 6.14
C ALA A 262 24.66 -11.04 6.40
N ALA A 263 23.37 -10.76 6.17
CA ALA A 263 22.31 -11.75 6.32
C ALA A 263 22.48 -12.93 5.34
N ALA A 264 22.83 -12.66 4.07
CA ALA A 264 23.05 -13.67 3.05
C ALA A 264 24.24 -14.59 3.41
N SER A 265 25.33 -14.01 3.94
CA SER A 265 26.51 -14.77 4.38
C SER A 265 26.19 -15.74 5.52
N ASP A 266 25.26 -15.36 6.40
CA ASP A 266 24.81 -16.17 7.53
C ASP A 266 23.64 -17.11 7.16
N GLY A 267 23.08 -16.97 5.96
CA GLY A 267 21.91 -17.73 5.48
C GLY A 267 20.62 -17.36 6.21
N GLU A 268 20.53 -16.13 6.72
CA GLU A 268 19.37 -15.60 7.44
C GLU A 268 18.27 -15.15 6.47
N ASP A 269 17.02 -15.45 6.80
CA ASP A 269 15.87 -14.89 6.10
C ASP A 269 15.59 -13.48 6.66
N VAL A 270 15.30 -12.52 5.78
CA VAL A 270 15.06 -11.12 6.16
C VAL A 270 13.63 -10.70 5.87
N GLU A 271 13.09 -9.79 6.68
CA GLU A 271 11.79 -9.16 6.46
C GLU A 271 12.02 -7.88 5.63
N MET A 272 11.61 -7.91 4.36
CA MET A 272 11.96 -6.87 3.39
C MET A 272 11.11 -5.61 3.51
N GLU A 273 9.87 -5.68 4.01
CA GLU A 273 8.99 -4.51 4.12
C GLU A 273 9.56 -3.47 5.08
N SER A 274 9.98 -3.90 6.27
CA SER A 274 10.65 -3.06 7.25
C SER A 274 11.94 -2.47 6.70
N LEU A 275 12.76 -3.27 6.01
CA LEU A 275 14.01 -2.80 5.41
C LEU A 275 13.77 -1.74 4.32
N PHE A 276 12.73 -1.90 3.50
CA PHE A 276 12.36 -0.88 2.52
C PHE A 276 11.80 0.38 3.16
N SER A 277 10.99 0.27 4.21
CA SER A 277 10.51 1.43 4.95
C SER A 277 11.67 2.21 5.59
N HIS A 278 12.67 1.53 6.14
CA HIS A 278 13.89 2.19 6.62
C HIS A 278 14.72 2.83 5.51
N LEU A 279 14.87 2.16 4.36
CA LEU A 279 15.58 2.71 3.20
C LEU A 279 14.95 4.03 2.72
N THR A 280 13.64 4.03 2.52
CA THR A 280 12.95 5.21 1.96
C THR A 280 12.82 6.33 2.99
N LEU A 281 12.77 6.03 4.30
CA LEU A 281 12.86 7.05 5.36
C LEU A 281 14.20 7.79 5.31
N ASP A 282 15.30 7.05 5.18
CA ASP A 282 16.64 7.63 5.09
C ASP A 282 16.79 8.49 3.83
N ILE A 283 16.25 8.04 2.70
CA ILE A 283 16.26 8.78 1.44
C ILE A 283 15.44 10.08 1.57
N ILE A 284 14.18 10.00 2.02
CA ILE A 284 13.30 11.17 2.05
C ILE A 284 13.76 12.19 3.10
N GLY A 285 14.34 11.74 4.22
CA GLY A 285 14.95 12.61 5.22
C GLY A 285 16.09 13.44 4.65
N LYS A 286 16.99 12.78 3.90
CA LYS A 286 18.13 13.46 3.31
C LYS A 286 17.71 14.37 2.15
N ALA A 287 16.79 13.90 1.30
CA ALA A 287 16.32 14.64 0.13
C ALA A 287 15.50 15.89 0.47
N VAL A 288 14.68 15.84 1.52
CA VAL A 288 13.80 16.96 1.91
C VAL A 288 14.49 17.92 2.87
N PHE A 289 15.29 17.42 3.82
CA PHE A 289 15.80 18.22 4.94
C PHE A 289 17.32 18.21 5.10
N ASN A 290 18.05 17.48 4.25
CA ASN A 290 19.47 17.17 4.46
C ASN A 290 19.75 16.42 5.77
N TYR A 291 18.74 15.71 6.31
CA TYR A 291 18.81 15.01 7.59
C TYR A 291 18.98 13.50 7.41
N ASP A 292 19.99 12.93 8.07
CA ASP A 292 20.23 11.49 8.09
C ASP A 292 19.51 10.86 9.30
N PHE A 293 18.39 10.17 9.04
CA PHE A 293 17.71 9.36 10.08
C PHE A 293 18.55 8.15 10.50
N ASP A 294 19.34 7.61 9.58
CA ASP A 294 20.18 6.41 9.76
C ASP A 294 19.37 5.22 10.31
N SER A 295 18.13 5.09 9.85
CA SER A 295 17.15 4.16 10.36
C SER A 295 17.45 2.71 9.94
N LEU A 296 18.23 2.51 8.87
CA LEU A 296 18.75 1.20 8.47
C LEU A 296 19.69 0.58 9.52
N THR A 297 20.36 1.39 10.33
CA THR A 297 21.29 0.92 11.37
C THR A 297 20.73 1.11 12.78
N ASN A 298 20.02 2.21 13.03
CA ASN A 298 19.64 2.65 14.36
C ASN A 298 18.13 2.95 14.46
N ASN A 299 17.48 2.37 15.47
CA ASN A 299 16.12 2.76 15.86
C ASN A 299 16.17 3.93 16.85
N ALA A 300 16.50 5.12 16.34
CA ALA A 300 16.54 6.35 17.14
C ALA A 300 15.13 6.82 17.54
N GLY A 301 15.02 7.62 18.62
CA GLY A 301 13.73 8.09 19.14
C GLY A 301 12.88 8.88 18.13
N ILE A 302 13.51 9.56 17.17
CA ILE A 302 12.80 10.28 16.10
C ILE A 302 12.14 9.31 15.10
N VAL A 303 12.77 8.17 14.81
CA VAL A 303 12.22 7.13 13.93
C VAL A 303 10.97 6.53 14.57
N GLU A 304 11.03 6.20 15.87
CA GLU A 304 9.84 5.73 16.61
C GLU A 304 8.72 6.78 16.64
N ALA A 305 9.08 8.07 16.77
CA ALA A 305 8.10 9.15 16.73
C ALA A 305 7.39 9.25 15.38
N VAL A 306 8.12 9.17 14.27
CA VAL A 306 7.55 9.16 12.91
C VAL A 306 6.55 8.01 12.77
N TYR A 307 6.94 6.78 13.09
CA TYR A 307 6.04 5.62 13.03
C TYR A 307 4.86 5.70 14.01
N THR A 308 5.04 6.35 15.16
CA THR A 308 3.93 6.56 16.11
C THR A 308 2.88 7.50 15.53
N VAL A 309 3.30 8.56 14.82
CA VAL A 309 2.39 9.50 14.19
C VAL A 309 1.69 8.89 12.98
N LEU A 310 2.41 8.12 12.15
CA LEU A 310 1.82 7.36 11.04
C LEU A 310 0.71 6.43 11.55
N ARG A 311 1.00 5.60 12.57
CA ARG A 311 0.01 4.71 13.22
C ARG A 311 -1.23 5.41 13.76
N GLU A 312 -1.11 6.67 14.17
CA GLU A 312 -2.28 7.40 14.64
C GLU A 312 -3.16 7.89 13.47
N ALA A 313 -2.57 8.43 12.41
CA ALA A 313 -3.33 8.93 11.25
C ALA A 313 -4.23 7.82 10.66
N GLU A 314 -3.66 6.63 10.67
CA GLU A 314 -4.22 5.34 10.33
C GLU A 314 -5.39 4.94 11.21
N ASN A 315 -5.17 4.84 12.52
CA ASN A 315 -6.24 4.54 13.48
C ASN A 315 -7.43 5.51 13.35
N ARG A 316 -7.18 6.78 13.05
CA ARG A 316 -8.24 7.79 12.82
C ARG A 316 -9.06 7.51 11.57
N SER A 317 -8.46 6.98 10.53
CA SER A 317 -9.14 6.76 9.25
C SER A 317 -10.10 5.56 9.23
N VAL A 318 -9.94 4.59 10.13
CA VAL A 318 -10.89 3.46 10.34
C VAL A 318 -11.81 3.61 11.55
N ALA A 319 -11.58 4.60 12.40
CA ALA A 319 -12.36 4.70 13.63
C ALA A 319 -13.85 5.01 13.32
N PRO A 320 -14.78 4.25 13.92
CA PRO A 320 -16.22 4.47 13.69
C PRO A 320 -16.70 5.80 14.28
N ILE A 321 -16.00 6.31 15.29
CA ILE A 321 -16.31 7.55 16.01
C ILE A 321 -15.01 8.36 16.15
N PRO A 322 -15.02 9.67 15.84
CA PRO A 322 -13.84 10.53 15.93
C PRO A 322 -13.52 10.90 17.38
N PHE A 323 -13.10 9.92 18.18
CA PHE A 323 -12.83 10.12 19.60
C PHE A 323 -11.70 11.16 19.88
N TRP A 324 -10.83 11.41 18.90
CA TRP A 324 -9.77 12.43 18.98
C TRP A 324 -10.32 13.87 18.97
N GLU A 325 -11.54 14.09 18.50
CA GLU A 325 -12.20 15.40 18.57
C GLU A 325 -12.74 15.73 19.96
N ILE A 326 -12.82 14.73 20.86
CA ILE A 326 -13.27 14.93 22.23
C ILE A 326 -12.17 15.70 22.99
N PRO A 327 -12.41 16.96 23.42
CA PRO A 327 -11.32 17.86 23.87
C PRO A 327 -10.47 17.33 25.03
N ILE A 328 -11.08 16.58 25.96
CA ILE A 328 -10.40 16.00 27.12
C ILE A 328 -9.69 14.68 26.80
N TRP A 329 -10.02 14.03 25.69
CA TRP A 329 -9.53 12.69 25.37
C TRP A 329 -8.03 12.69 25.02
N LYS A 330 -7.57 13.77 24.39
CA LYS A 330 -6.15 13.98 24.07
C LYS A 330 -5.25 13.96 25.32
N ASP A 331 -5.80 14.41 26.45
CA ASP A 331 -5.08 14.55 27.72
C ASP A 331 -5.27 13.34 28.63
N ILE A 332 -6.32 12.52 28.44
CA ILE A 332 -6.59 11.34 29.26
C ILE A 332 -6.00 10.07 28.63
N SER A 333 -6.12 9.92 27.32
CA SER A 333 -5.68 8.71 26.61
C SER A 333 -4.15 8.59 26.60
N PRO A 334 -3.57 7.49 27.10
CA PRO A 334 -2.12 7.24 27.02
C PRO A 334 -1.59 7.26 25.58
N GLN A 335 -2.39 6.74 24.64
CA GLN A 335 -2.04 6.74 23.22
C GLN A 335 -1.94 8.17 22.67
N GLN A 336 -2.93 9.03 22.96
CA GLN A 336 -2.91 10.41 22.47
C GLN A 336 -1.77 11.22 23.09
N ARG A 337 -1.41 10.96 24.36
CA ARG A 337 -0.22 11.56 24.97
C ARG A 337 1.05 11.17 24.23
N LYS A 338 1.24 9.88 23.92
CA LYS A 338 2.39 9.38 23.14
C LYS A 338 2.45 10.02 21.76
N VAL A 339 1.31 10.16 21.07
CA VAL A 339 1.23 10.85 19.77
C VAL A 339 1.63 12.32 19.89
N ASN A 340 1.13 13.03 20.92
CA ASN A 340 1.46 14.43 21.14
C ASN A 340 2.95 14.64 21.46
N GLU A 341 3.56 13.72 22.22
CA GLU A 341 5.01 13.73 22.48
C GLU A 341 5.82 13.47 21.21
N ALA A 342 5.40 12.50 20.40
CA ALA A 342 6.01 12.21 19.11
C ALA A 342 5.93 13.42 18.14
N LEU A 343 4.75 14.04 18.03
CA LEU A 343 4.57 15.26 17.21
C LEU A 343 5.43 16.41 17.71
N LYS A 344 5.58 16.59 19.03
CA LYS A 344 6.48 17.62 19.58
C LYS A 344 7.93 17.35 19.20
N LEU A 345 8.39 16.11 19.34
CA LEU A 345 9.76 15.72 18.98
C LEU A 345 10.03 16.01 17.50
N ILE A 346 9.15 15.56 16.61
CA ILE A 346 9.33 15.79 15.16
C ILE A 346 9.31 17.29 14.86
N ASN A 347 8.34 18.05 15.40
CA ASN A 347 8.28 19.49 15.16
C ASN A 347 9.52 20.23 15.67
N SER A 348 10.06 19.86 16.85
CA SER A 348 11.31 20.46 17.34
C SER A 348 12.50 20.15 16.44
N THR A 349 12.61 18.91 15.96
CA THR A 349 13.67 18.54 15.00
C THR A 349 13.54 19.33 13.70
N LEU A 350 12.32 19.51 13.18
CA LEU A 350 12.08 20.32 12.00
C LEU A 350 12.42 21.80 12.22
N ASP A 351 12.07 22.36 13.39
CA ASP A 351 12.42 23.74 13.73
C ASP A 351 13.94 23.94 13.79
N ASP A 352 14.68 22.98 14.35
CA ASP A 352 16.14 23.01 14.41
C ASP A 352 16.76 22.94 13.00
N LEU A 353 16.26 22.07 12.13
CA LEU A 353 16.72 21.93 10.74
C LEU A 353 16.45 23.20 9.92
N ILE A 354 15.24 23.78 10.06
CA ILE A 354 14.90 25.06 9.43
C ILE A 354 15.84 26.16 9.93
N ALA A 355 16.15 26.21 11.23
CA ALA A 355 17.05 27.22 11.79
C ALA A 355 18.49 27.06 11.29
N ILE A 356 18.99 25.83 11.17
CA ILE A 356 20.32 25.53 10.61
C ILE A 356 20.39 25.97 9.15
N CYS A 357 19.41 25.56 8.34
CA CYS A 357 19.38 25.86 6.92
C CYS A 357 19.21 27.36 6.63
N LYS A 358 18.39 28.08 7.42
CA LYS A 358 18.27 29.54 7.33
C LYS A 358 19.61 30.26 7.50
N ARG A 359 20.40 29.89 8.51
CA ARG A 359 21.75 30.46 8.71
C ARG A 359 22.65 30.20 7.51
N MET A 360 22.59 29.00 6.94
CA MET A 360 23.38 28.64 5.76
C MET A 360 22.99 29.48 4.54
N VAL A 361 21.70 29.70 4.29
CA VAL A 361 21.21 30.58 3.21
C VAL A 361 21.62 32.04 3.43
N GLU A 362 21.62 32.54 4.68
CA GLU A 362 22.04 33.91 5.00
C GLU A 362 23.54 34.17 4.76
N GLU A 363 24.37 33.13 4.92
CA GLU A 363 25.82 33.20 4.69
C GLU A 363 26.22 32.95 3.23
N GLU A 364 25.28 32.56 2.37
CA GLU A 364 25.53 32.22 0.97
C GLU A 364 25.49 33.43 0.03
N GLU A 365 26.46 33.51 -0.88
CA GLU A 365 26.52 34.53 -1.94
C GLU A 365 25.91 34.04 -3.27
N LEU A 366 25.08 32.98 -3.23
CA LEU A 366 24.49 32.39 -4.43
C LEU A 366 23.20 33.12 -4.83
N GLN A 367 23.08 33.48 -6.11
CA GLN A 367 21.84 34.04 -6.66
C GLN A 367 20.83 32.94 -6.95
N PHE A 368 19.60 33.12 -6.45
CA PHE A 368 18.49 32.21 -6.72
C PHE A 368 18.05 32.28 -8.19
N HIS A 369 17.77 31.12 -8.79
CA HIS A 369 17.23 30.96 -10.15
C HIS A 369 16.44 29.64 -10.24
N GLU A 370 15.79 29.36 -11.37
CA GLU A 370 14.83 28.25 -11.51
C GLU A 370 15.41 26.84 -11.25
N GLU A 371 16.71 26.64 -11.46
CA GLU A 371 17.43 25.38 -11.20
C GLU A 371 18.49 25.54 -10.11
N TYR A 372 18.25 26.48 -9.19
CA TYR A 372 19.11 26.73 -8.05
C TYR A 372 19.21 25.47 -7.19
N MET A 373 20.43 25.06 -6.84
CA MET A 373 20.67 23.97 -5.90
C MET A 373 22.05 24.17 -5.30
N ASN A 374 22.12 24.22 -3.97
CA ASN A 374 23.37 24.27 -3.27
C ASN A 374 24.01 22.87 -3.27
N GLU A 375 25.31 22.78 -3.56
CA GLU A 375 26.00 21.48 -3.66
C GLU A 375 26.29 20.85 -2.29
N LYS A 376 26.40 21.65 -1.22
CA LYS A 376 26.60 21.18 0.15
C LYS A 376 25.28 20.76 0.81
N ASP A 377 24.20 21.47 0.48
CA ASP A 377 22.85 21.16 0.91
C ASP A 377 21.88 21.17 -0.30
N PRO A 378 21.78 20.05 -1.03
CA PRO A 378 20.90 19.95 -2.17
C PRO A 378 19.43 19.70 -1.77
N SER A 379 19.01 19.96 -0.53
CA SER A 379 17.68 19.61 -0.06
C SER A 379 16.56 20.55 -0.54
N ILE A 380 15.32 20.05 -0.54
CA ILE A 380 14.14 20.87 -0.83
C ILE A 380 13.99 22.01 0.18
N LEU A 381 14.30 21.78 1.46
CA LEU A 381 14.31 22.82 2.48
C LEU A 381 15.23 23.99 2.09
N HIS A 382 16.44 23.69 1.63
CA HIS A 382 17.41 24.71 1.20
C HIS A 382 16.89 25.53 0.02
N PHE A 383 16.33 24.86 -0.98
CA PHE A 383 15.68 25.52 -2.12
C PHE A 383 14.57 26.49 -1.67
N LEU A 384 13.67 26.02 -0.80
CA LEU A 384 12.52 26.80 -0.34
C LEU A 384 12.89 28.00 0.54
N LEU A 385 14.00 27.92 1.26
CA LEU A 385 14.51 29.06 2.03
C LEU A 385 15.26 30.05 1.13
N ALA A 386 16.03 29.56 0.17
CA ALA A 386 16.76 30.40 -0.79
C ALA A 386 15.84 31.13 -1.78
N SER A 387 14.63 30.62 -2.04
CA SER A 387 13.64 31.29 -2.92
C SER A 387 13.16 32.64 -2.36
N GLY A 388 13.30 32.87 -1.05
CA GLY A 388 12.84 34.09 -0.39
C GLY A 388 11.31 34.20 -0.30
N ASP A 389 10.57 33.11 -0.48
CA ASP A 389 9.11 33.11 -0.34
C ASP A 389 8.68 33.50 1.08
N ASP A 390 7.75 34.45 1.20
CA ASP A 390 7.17 34.83 2.49
C ASP A 390 6.25 33.71 3.02
N VAL A 391 6.82 32.85 3.85
CA VAL A 391 6.13 31.72 4.48
C VAL A 391 6.43 31.68 5.97
N SER A 392 5.38 31.56 6.79
CA SER A 392 5.55 31.34 8.23
C SER A 392 6.30 30.03 8.50
N SER A 393 7.13 29.98 9.54
CA SER A 393 7.84 28.75 9.94
C SER A 393 6.88 27.57 10.15
N LYS A 394 5.66 27.82 10.68
CA LYS A 394 4.65 26.78 10.83
C LYS A 394 4.23 26.19 9.48
N GLN A 395 3.88 27.02 8.51
CA GLN A 395 3.45 26.54 7.19
C GLN A 395 4.59 25.80 6.49
N LEU A 396 5.84 26.27 6.62
CA LEU A 396 7.00 25.56 6.07
C LEU A 396 7.17 24.18 6.73
N ARG A 397 7.07 24.07 8.07
CA ARG A 397 7.07 22.76 8.75
C ARG A 397 5.96 21.84 8.25
N ASP A 398 4.74 22.35 8.14
CA ASP A 398 3.56 21.60 7.67
C ASP A 398 3.81 21.05 6.25
N ASP A 399 4.38 21.87 5.35
CA ASP A 399 4.73 21.46 3.99
C ASP A 399 5.81 20.37 3.97
N LEU A 400 6.87 20.53 4.76
CA LEU A 400 7.96 19.56 4.78
C LEU A 400 7.56 18.24 5.44
N MET A 401 6.77 18.29 6.53
CA MET A 401 6.14 17.11 7.14
C MET A 401 5.27 16.38 6.11
N THR A 402 4.54 17.12 5.28
CA THR A 402 3.76 16.54 4.20
C THR A 402 4.63 15.80 3.19
N LEU A 403 5.78 16.36 2.79
CA LEU A 403 6.71 15.71 1.86
C LEU A 403 7.33 14.44 2.47
N LEU A 404 7.70 14.49 3.75
CA LEU A 404 8.22 13.33 4.48
C LEU A 404 7.25 12.15 4.42
N ILE A 405 6.00 12.37 4.83
CA ILE A 405 5.00 11.30 4.85
C ILE A 405 4.64 10.85 3.43
N ALA A 406 4.55 11.78 2.48
CA ALA A 406 4.19 11.47 1.10
C ALA A 406 5.25 10.60 0.38
N GLY A 407 6.54 10.80 0.69
CA GLY A 407 7.66 10.15 0.02
C GLY A 407 8.27 8.95 0.75
N HIS A 408 7.84 8.66 1.98
CA HIS A 408 8.40 7.58 2.80
C HIS A 408 7.73 6.22 2.51
N GLU A 409 6.53 5.99 3.06
CA GLU A 409 5.85 4.68 2.97
C GLU A 409 5.37 4.33 1.56
N THR A 410 5.14 5.31 0.70
CA THR A 410 4.67 5.07 -0.67
C THR A 410 5.72 4.33 -1.50
N SER A 411 6.97 4.78 -1.50
CA SER A 411 8.09 4.08 -2.14
C SER A 411 8.39 2.75 -1.45
N ALA A 412 8.29 2.68 -0.12
CA ALA A 412 8.50 1.44 0.63
C ALA A 412 7.54 0.34 0.15
N ALA A 413 6.24 0.65 0.10
CA ALA A 413 5.23 -0.28 -0.38
C ALA A 413 5.45 -0.69 -1.84
N VAL A 414 5.87 0.23 -2.72
CA VAL A 414 6.18 -0.10 -4.12
C VAL A 414 7.32 -1.12 -4.21
N LEU A 415 8.40 -0.93 -3.44
CA LEU A 415 9.50 -1.89 -3.37
C LEU A 415 9.02 -3.24 -2.83
N THR A 416 8.32 -3.25 -1.68
CA THR A 416 7.78 -4.47 -1.08
C THR A 416 6.96 -5.28 -2.08
N TRP A 417 6.00 -4.64 -2.75
CA TRP A 417 5.13 -5.31 -3.72
C TRP A 417 5.88 -5.74 -4.99
N ALA A 418 6.85 -4.95 -5.46
CA ALA A 418 7.68 -5.33 -6.59
C ALA A 418 8.48 -6.60 -6.28
N PHE A 419 9.13 -6.68 -5.12
CA PHE A 419 9.91 -7.86 -4.72
C PHE A 419 9.03 -9.08 -4.42
N TYR A 420 7.86 -8.89 -3.83
CA TYR A 420 6.86 -9.95 -3.69
C TYR A 420 6.46 -10.52 -5.06
N LEU A 421 6.11 -9.66 -6.02
CA LEU A 421 5.72 -10.07 -7.37
C LEU A 421 6.87 -10.76 -8.13
N LEU A 422 8.08 -10.21 -8.04
CA LEU A 422 9.28 -10.80 -8.65
C LEU A 422 9.59 -12.19 -8.09
N SER A 423 9.38 -12.41 -6.78
CA SER A 423 9.60 -13.72 -6.15
C SER A 423 8.67 -14.82 -6.68
N LYS A 424 7.53 -14.45 -7.28
CA LYS A 424 6.54 -15.38 -7.86
C LYS A 424 6.73 -15.63 -9.36
N GLU A 425 7.52 -14.80 -10.03
CA GLU A 425 7.71 -14.83 -11.49
C GLU A 425 9.20 -14.90 -11.88
N PRO A 426 9.83 -16.10 -11.81
CA PRO A 426 11.24 -16.29 -12.14
C PRO A 426 11.64 -15.82 -13.55
N SER A 427 10.71 -15.92 -14.52
CA SER A 427 10.95 -15.44 -15.89
C SER A 427 11.08 -13.92 -15.95
N VAL A 428 10.32 -13.19 -15.13
CA VAL A 428 10.40 -11.73 -15.01
C VAL A 428 11.69 -11.35 -14.29
N MET A 429 12.03 -12.04 -13.20
CA MET A 429 13.30 -11.82 -12.48
C MET A 429 14.52 -11.99 -13.39
N SER A 430 14.57 -13.08 -14.18
CA SER A 430 15.69 -13.33 -15.09
C SER A 430 15.84 -12.24 -16.17
N LYS A 431 14.74 -11.77 -16.77
CA LYS A 431 14.78 -10.65 -17.72
C LYS A 431 15.26 -9.35 -17.08
N LEU A 432 14.82 -9.09 -15.85
CA LEU A 432 15.22 -7.92 -15.08
C LEU A 432 16.73 -7.95 -14.77
N GLN A 433 17.25 -9.06 -14.26
CA GLN A 433 18.68 -9.26 -14.01
C GLN A 433 19.51 -9.09 -15.29
N ASN A 434 19.08 -9.67 -16.41
CA ASN A 434 19.77 -9.52 -17.70
C ASN A 434 19.86 -8.05 -18.17
N GLU A 435 18.79 -7.26 -18.00
CA GLU A 435 18.85 -5.82 -18.32
C GLU A 435 19.83 -5.09 -17.43
N VAL A 436 19.75 -5.32 -16.12
CA VAL A 436 20.57 -4.67 -15.10
C VAL A 436 22.05 -4.99 -15.30
N ASP A 437 22.39 -6.25 -15.54
CA ASP A 437 23.77 -6.70 -15.81
C ASP A 437 24.32 -6.06 -17.09
N SER A 438 23.50 -5.97 -18.14
CA SER A 438 23.91 -5.39 -19.41
C SER A 438 24.09 -3.87 -19.36
N VAL A 439 23.26 -3.16 -18.58
CA VAL A 439 23.25 -1.68 -18.56
C VAL A 439 24.20 -1.12 -17.51
N LEU A 440 24.20 -1.72 -16.32
CA LEU A 440 24.89 -1.19 -15.15
C LEU A 440 26.20 -1.90 -14.89
N GLY A 441 26.14 -3.23 -14.74
CA GLY A 441 27.18 -4.13 -14.22
C GLY A 441 27.98 -3.54 -13.07
N ASP A 442 27.79 -3.86 -11.80
CA ASP A 442 28.50 -3.34 -10.60
C ASP A 442 28.53 -1.81 -10.33
N ARG A 443 28.28 -0.94 -11.31
CA ARG A 443 28.27 0.52 -11.11
C ARG A 443 26.98 1.00 -10.45
N PHE A 444 27.06 2.11 -9.71
CA PHE A 444 25.86 2.84 -9.31
C PHE A 444 25.15 3.42 -10.55
N PRO A 445 23.80 3.39 -10.60
CA PRO A 445 23.04 4.01 -11.68
C PRO A 445 23.25 5.52 -11.75
N THR A 446 23.20 6.08 -12.96
CA THR A 446 23.20 7.54 -13.20
C THR A 446 21.89 8.00 -13.85
N ILE A 447 21.70 9.32 -14.03
CA ILE A 447 20.53 9.88 -14.70
C ILE A 447 20.39 9.39 -16.16
N GLU A 448 21.50 9.15 -16.85
CA GLU A 448 21.51 8.61 -18.22
C GLU A 448 20.99 7.17 -18.27
N ASP A 449 21.23 6.39 -17.22
CA ASP A 449 20.83 4.99 -17.14
C ASP A 449 19.33 4.83 -16.89
N MET A 450 18.65 5.84 -16.33
CA MET A 450 17.20 5.81 -16.11
C MET A 450 16.40 5.63 -17.41
N LYS A 451 16.92 6.08 -18.56
CA LYS A 451 16.29 5.87 -19.87
C LYS A 451 16.59 4.49 -20.48
N LYS A 452 17.62 3.80 -19.97
CA LYS A 452 18.07 2.49 -20.46
C LYS A 452 17.46 1.33 -19.67
N LEU A 453 17.19 1.55 -18.38
CA LEU A 453 16.53 0.59 -17.47
C LEU A 453 15.01 0.49 -17.73
N LYS A 454 14.66 0.15 -18.98
CA LYS A 454 13.28 0.17 -19.48
C LYS A 454 12.44 -0.94 -18.86
N TYR A 455 12.99 -2.15 -18.77
CA TYR A 455 12.33 -3.31 -18.17
C TYR A 455 12.19 -3.14 -16.66
N THR A 456 13.23 -2.64 -15.97
CA THR A 456 13.15 -2.23 -14.56
C THR A 456 12.01 -1.22 -14.35
N THR A 457 11.91 -0.21 -15.21
CA THR A 457 10.82 0.77 -15.15
C THR A 457 9.45 0.11 -15.35
N ARG A 458 9.32 -0.82 -16.30
CA ARG A 458 8.08 -1.58 -16.55
C ARG A 458 7.68 -2.48 -15.39
N VAL A 459 8.65 -3.10 -14.70
CA VAL A 459 8.43 -3.87 -13.48
C VAL A 459 7.79 -3.00 -12.40
N ILE A 460 8.35 -1.80 -12.15
CA ILE A 460 7.77 -0.85 -11.21
C ILE A 460 6.38 -0.39 -11.65
N ASN A 461 6.17 -0.12 -12.94
CA ASN A 461 4.87 0.29 -13.45
C ASN A 461 3.81 -0.80 -13.25
N GLU A 462 4.14 -2.05 -13.51
CA GLU A 462 3.22 -3.16 -13.31
C GLU A 462 2.95 -3.45 -11.82
N ALA A 463 3.97 -3.28 -10.96
CA ALA A 463 3.79 -3.36 -9.51
C ALA A 463 2.83 -2.27 -8.99
N LEU A 464 2.99 -1.01 -9.43
CA LEU A 464 2.07 0.09 -9.12
C LEU A 464 0.67 -0.12 -9.71
N ARG A 465 0.55 -0.84 -10.83
CA ARG A 465 -0.77 -1.22 -11.38
C ARG A 465 -1.45 -2.20 -10.43
N LEU A 466 -0.79 -3.31 -10.10
CA LEU A 466 -1.36 -4.34 -9.23
C LEU A 466 -1.57 -3.87 -7.79
N TYR A 467 -0.69 -3.01 -7.28
CA TYR A 467 -0.66 -2.51 -5.91
C TYR A 467 -0.48 -0.98 -5.86
N PRO A 468 -1.54 -0.21 -6.19
CA PRO A 468 -1.51 1.25 -6.18
C PRO A 468 -1.40 1.85 -4.79
N GLN A 469 -0.67 2.96 -4.66
CA GLN A 469 -0.42 3.66 -3.40
C GLN A 469 -0.96 5.11 -3.46
N PRO A 470 -2.13 5.42 -2.86
CA PRO A 470 -3.08 4.52 -2.21
C PRO A 470 -3.97 3.71 -3.16
N PRO A 471 -4.65 2.67 -2.66
CA PRO A 471 -5.67 1.94 -3.42
C PRO A 471 -6.95 2.73 -3.66
N VAL A 472 -7.21 3.78 -2.88
CA VAL A 472 -8.38 4.67 -3.03
C VAL A 472 -8.01 6.13 -2.89
N LEU A 473 -8.52 6.97 -3.80
CA LEU A 473 -8.41 8.43 -3.72
C LEU A 473 -9.71 9.03 -3.17
N ILE A 474 -9.61 9.83 -2.12
CA ILE A 474 -10.76 10.45 -1.43
C ILE A 474 -11.01 11.86 -1.95
N ARG A 475 -12.26 12.19 -2.23
CA ARG A 475 -12.75 13.54 -2.58
C ARG A 475 -14.07 13.84 -1.88
N ARG A 476 -14.42 15.13 -1.81
CA ARG A 476 -15.78 15.58 -1.44
C ARG A 476 -16.27 16.63 -2.41
N SER A 477 -17.53 16.53 -2.86
CA SER A 477 -18.13 17.56 -3.72
C SER A 477 -18.34 18.88 -2.96
N LEU A 478 -17.89 19.98 -3.55
CA LEU A 478 -18.06 21.34 -3.03
C LEU A 478 -19.30 22.03 -3.60
N GLU A 479 -19.82 21.53 -4.72
CA GLU A 479 -21.00 22.01 -5.42
C GLU A 479 -21.77 20.82 -6.02
N ASN A 480 -22.90 21.10 -6.67
CA ASN A 480 -23.66 20.07 -7.39
C ASN A 480 -22.93 19.72 -8.69
N ASP A 481 -22.98 18.45 -9.10
CA ASP A 481 -22.35 17.96 -10.34
C ASP A 481 -23.11 16.75 -10.90
N VAL A 482 -22.69 16.24 -12.06
CA VAL A 482 -23.22 15.02 -12.67
C VAL A 482 -22.08 14.04 -12.93
N LEU A 483 -22.13 12.87 -12.31
CA LEU A 483 -21.15 11.79 -12.47
C LEU A 483 -21.75 10.64 -13.26
N GLY A 484 -21.29 10.38 -14.48
CA GLY A 484 -21.79 9.23 -15.27
C GLY A 484 -23.30 9.25 -15.56
N GLY A 485 -23.91 10.45 -15.60
CA GLY A 485 -25.37 10.63 -15.74
C GLY A 485 -26.12 10.73 -14.40
N TYR A 486 -25.45 10.54 -13.27
CA TYR A 486 -26.03 10.62 -11.94
C TYR A 486 -25.82 12.01 -11.31
N PRO A 487 -26.87 12.77 -11.00
CA PRO A 487 -26.73 14.04 -10.30
C PRO A 487 -26.28 13.80 -8.86
N ILE A 488 -25.28 14.56 -8.42
CA ILE A 488 -24.78 14.58 -7.05
C ILE A 488 -24.94 15.98 -6.45
N LYS A 489 -25.16 16.03 -5.14
CA LYS A 489 -25.24 17.30 -4.40
C LYS A 489 -23.87 17.64 -3.80
N ARG A 490 -23.72 18.90 -3.36
CA ARG A 490 -22.63 19.30 -2.47
C ARG A 490 -22.58 18.41 -1.21
N GLY A 491 -21.38 18.05 -0.78
CA GLY A 491 -21.11 17.33 0.48
C GLY A 491 -21.03 15.81 0.34
N GLU A 492 -21.07 15.28 -0.89
CA GLU A 492 -20.94 13.84 -1.15
C GLU A 492 -19.47 13.43 -1.01
N ASP A 493 -19.20 12.46 -0.13
CA ASP A 493 -17.88 11.84 0.01
C ASP A 493 -17.68 10.75 -1.06
N ILE A 494 -16.61 10.88 -1.84
CA ILE A 494 -16.34 10.10 -3.04
C ILE A 494 -15.02 9.35 -2.88
N PHE A 495 -15.07 8.03 -3.05
CA PHE A 495 -13.92 7.12 -3.05
C PHE A 495 -13.68 6.62 -4.46
N ILE A 496 -12.62 7.09 -5.10
CA ILE A 496 -12.17 6.58 -6.40
C ILE A 496 -11.29 5.37 -6.14
N SER A 497 -11.78 4.17 -6.44
CA SER A 497 -11.01 2.93 -6.27
C SER A 497 -10.00 2.76 -7.40
N VAL A 498 -8.76 3.14 -7.13
CA VAL A 498 -7.63 2.94 -8.05
C VAL A 498 -7.36 1.44 -8.23
N TRP A 499 -7.53 0.65 -7.16
CA TRP A 499 -7.51 -0.81 -7.23
C TRP A 499 -8.46 -1.36 -8.31
N ASN A 500 -9.72 -0.92 -8.30
CA ASN A 500 -10.71 -1.36 -9.29
C ASN A 500 -10.36 -0.86 -10.69
N LEU A 501 -9.92 0.39 -10.84
CA LEU A 501 -9.50 0.94 -12.14
C LEU A 501 -8.35 0.14 -12.74
N HIS A 502 -7.36 -0.21 -11.92
CA HIS A 502 -6.15 -0.92 -12.33
C HIS A 502 -6.38 -2.40 -12.60
N ARG A 503 -7.43 -3.00 -12.03
CA ARG A 503 -7.78 -4.42 -12.19
C ARG A 503 -9.07 -4.63 -12.98
N CYS A 504 -9.61 -3.59 -13.59
CA CYS A 504 -10.83 -3.65 -14.39
C CYS A 504 -10.63 -4.58 -15.60
N PRO A 505 -11.33 -5.73 -15.68
CA PRO A 505 -11.15 -6.69 -16.78
C PRO A 505 -11.67 -6.16 -18.14
N LYS A 506 -12.41 -5.03 -18.15
CA LYS A 506 -12.81 -4.33 -19.38
C LYS A 506 -11.70 -3.46 -19.96
N HIS A 507 -10.69 -3.10 -19.17
CA HIS A 507 -9.59 -2.21 -19.58
C HIS A 507 -8.23 -2.90 -19.57
N TRP A 508 -8.09 -3.99 -18.81
CA TRP A 508 -6.85 -4.74 -18.66
C TRP A 508 -7.05 -6.21 -19.04
N GLU A 509 -6.39 -6.63 -20.11
CA GLU A 509 -6.24 -8.05 -20.42
C GLU A 509 -5.37 -8.74 -19.35
N ASP A 510 -5.81 -9.91 -18.88
CA ASP A 510 -5.21 -10.63 -17.76
C ASP A 510 -4.91 -9.69 -16.57
N ALA A 511 -5.95 -9.01 -16.09
CA ALA A 511 -5.83 -7.91 -15.12
C ALA A 511 -5.08 -8.29 -13.83
N ASP A 512 -5.19 -9.54 -13.38
CA ASP A 512 -4.52 -10.01 -12.15
C ASP A 512 -3.10 -10.54 -12.39
N LYS A 513 -2.66 -10.68 -13.65
CA LYS A 513 -1.34 -11.20 -14.00
C LYS A 513 -0.28 -10.12 -13.88
N PHE A 514 0.85 -10.46 -13.27
CA PHE A 514 2.07 -9.64 -13.27
C PHE A 514 2.77 -9.77 -14.63
N ASN A 515 2.56 -8.78 -15.50
CA ASN A 515 3.16 -8.74 -16.83
C ASN A 515 3.73 -7.34 -17.15
N PRO A 516 5.02 -7.09 -16.85
CA PRO A 516 5.69 -5.83 -17.21
C PRO A 516 5.63 -5.50 -18.70
N GLU A 517 5.55 -6.51 -19.58
CA GLU A 517 5.52 -6.35 -21.04
C GLU A 517 4.13 -6.03 -21.59
N ARG A 518 3.11 -5.83 -20.73
CA ARG A 518 1.79 -5.36 -21.21
C ARG A 518 1.86 -3.99 -21.89
N TRP A 519 2.86 -3.19 -21.54
CA TRP A 519 3.20 -1.97 -22.26
C TRP A 519 4.47 -2.19 -23.07
N PRO A 520 4.51 -1.79 -24.35
CA PRO A 520 5.71 -1.91 -25.17
C PRO A 520 6.93 -1.27 -24.49
N LEU A 521 8.06 -1.99 -24.48
CA LEU A 521 9.32 -1.55 -23.85
C LEU A 521 9.87 -0.27 -24.48
N ASP A 522 9.81 -0.15 -25.81
CA ASP A 522 10.24 1.04 -26.55
C ASP A 522 9.14 2.10 -26.71
N GLY A 523 7.97 1.85 -26.15
CA GLY A 523 6.86 2.81 -26.10
C GLY A 523 7.02 3.82 -24.96
N PRO A 524 6.14 4.85 -24.93
CA PRO A 524 6.10 5.78 -23.81
C PRO A 524 5.76 5.06 -22.50
N ASN A 525 6.36 5.49 -21.39
CA ASN A 525 6.00 4.97 -20.07
C ASN A 525 4.52 5.23 -19.76
N PRO A 526 3.80 4.26 -19.19
CA PRO A 526 2.38 4.42 -18.88
C PRO A 526 2.14 5.48 -17.79
N ASN A 527 1.10 6.29 -17.96
CA ASN A 527 0.65 7.30 -16.99
C ASN A 527 -0.86 7.57 -17.13
N GLU A 528 -1.42 8.44 -16.29
CA GLU A 528 -2.85 8.73 -16.26
C GLU A 528 -3.39 9.32 -17.57
N THR A 529 -2.54 10.04 -18.29
CA THR A 529 -2.93 10.69 -19.53
C THR A 529 -2.98 9.70 -20.68
N ASN A 530 -1.93 8.88 -20.88
CA ASN A 530 -1.88 7.95 -22.00
C ASN A 530 -2.66 6.65 -21.77
N GLN A 531 -3.00 6.32 -20.52
CA GLN A 531 -3.90 5.21 -20.17
C GLN A 531 -5.35 5.66 -19.91
N ASN A 532 -5.70 6.90 -20.28
CA ASN A 532 -7.04 7.46 -20.11
C ASN A 532 -7.64 7.23 -18.70
N PHE A 533 -6.86 7.50 -17.65
CA PHE A 533 -7.24 7.35 -16.24
C PHE A 533 -7.58 5.92 -15.78
N SER A 534 -7.31 4.89 -16.60
CA SER A 534 -7.37 3.48 -16.16
C SER A 534 -6.11 3.08 -15.37
N TYR A 535 -5.04 3.87 -15.45
CA TYR A 535 -3.79 3.73 -14.69
C TYR A 535 -3.43 5.06 -14.02
N LEU A 536 -3.44 5.12 -12.69
CA LEU A 536 -3.27 6.30 -11.84
C LEU A 536 -2.17 6.09 -10.78
N PRO A 537 -0.93 5.71 -11.15
CA PRO A 537 0.14 5.41 -10.18
C PRO A 537 0.48 6.60 -9.27
N PHE A 538 0.25 7.82 -9.77
CA PHE A 538 0.59 9.07 -9.09
C PHE A 538 -0.62 10.02 -9.01
N GLY A 539 -1.83 9.45 -9.05
CA GLY A 539 -3.08 10.21 -9.15
C GLY A 539 -3.25 10.90 -10.50
N GLY A 540 -3.90 12.07 -10.52
CA GLY A 540 -4.13 12.83 -11.75
C GLY A 540 -4.68 14.23 -11.51
N GLY A 541 -4.69 15.03 -12.58
CA GLY A 541 -5.17 16.42 -12.60
C GLY A 541 -4.34 17.36 -11.72
N PRO A 542 -4.91 18.50 -11.27
CA PRO A 542 -4.13 19.51 -10.54
C PRO A 542 -3.51 18.99 -9.24
N ARG A 543 -4.11 17.97 -8.62
CA ARG A 543 -3.68 17.34 -7.36
C ARG A 543 -2.73 16.14 -7.58
N LYS A 544 -2.22 15.92 -8.80
CA LYS A 544 -1.24 14.86 -9.11
C LYS A 544 -0.01 14.94 -8.17
N CYS A 545 0.59 13.80 -7.84
CA CYS A 545 1.84 13.74 -7.09
C CYS A 545 2.89 14.70 -7.68
N VAL A 546 3.60 15.43 -6.82
CA VAL A 546 4.71 16.31 -7.24
C VAL A 546 6.05 15.57 -7.34
N GLY A 547 6.16 14.42 -6.65
CA GLY A 547 7.37 13.58 -6.63
C GLY A 547 7.29 12.36 -7.55
N ASP A 548 6.48 12.40 -8.62
CA ASP A 548 6.30 11.25 -9.52
C ASP A 548 7.62 10.81 -10.18
N MET A 549 8.41 11.76 -10.67
CA MET A 549 9.73 11.49 -11.24
C MET A 549 10.76 11.07 -10.18
N PHE A 550 10.75 11.72 -9.01
CA PHE A 550 11.63 11.38 -7.89
C PHE A 550 11.43 9.93 -7.46
N ALA A 551 10.19 9.55 -7.13
CA ALA A 551 9.86 8.21 -6.67
C ALA A 551 10.06 7.16 -7.77
N SER A 552 9.79 7.50 -9.04
CA SER A 552 10.06 6.57 -10.15
C SER A 552 11.54 6.19 -10.24
N PHE A 553 12.44 7.18 -10.11
CA PHE A 553 13.89 6.92 -10.15
C PHE A 553 14.40 6.28 -8.86
N GLU A 554 13.92 6.70 -7.69
CA GLU A 554 14.23 6.05 -6.41
C GLU A 554 13.99 4.53 -6.48
N ASN A 555 12.78 4.13 -6.91
CA ASN A 555 12.40 2.73 -6.98
C ASN A 555 13.17 1.97 -8.06
N VAL A 556 13.45 2.59 -9.22
CA VAL A 556 14.26 1.98 -10.28
C VAL A 556 15.70 1.74 -9.82
N VAL A 557 16.32 2.71 -9.15
CA VAL A 557 17.67 2.57 -8.59
C VAL A 557 17.71 1.45 -7.56
N ALA A 558 16.78 1.46 -6.61
CA ALA A 558 16.72 0.47 -5.55
C ALA A 558 16.54 -0.95 -6.10
N VAL A 559 15.56 -1.17 -6.97
CA VAL A 559 15.33 -2.49 -7.60
C VAL A 559 16.55 -2.92 -8.40
N ALA A 560 17.10 -2.06 -9.26
CA ALA A 560 18.24 -2.43 -10.12
C ALA A 560 19.46 -2.87 -9.29
N MET A 561 19.83 -2.12 -8.26
CA MET A 561 21.01 -2.47 -7.44
C MET A 561 20.80 -3.72 -6.59
N LEU A 562 19.58 -3.96 -6.10
CA LEU A 562 19.28 -5.14 -5.29
C LEU A 562 19.27 -6.42 -6.12
N VAL A 563 18.60 -6.42 -7.28
CA VAL A 563 18.53 -7.62 -8.14
C VAL A 563 19.85 -7.93 -8.85
N GLN A 564 20.72 -6.93 -9.03
CA GLN A 564 22.10 -7.12 -9.48
C GLN A 564 22.90 -7.97 -8.50
N ARG A 565 22.67 -7.79 -7.21
CA ARG A 565 23.54 -8.31 -6.15
C ARG A 565 23.00 -9.58 -5.50
N PHE A 566 21.69 -9.77 -5.48
CA PHE A 566 21.04 -10.81 -4.69
C PHE A 566 19.97 -11.55 -5.47
N ASN A 567 19.78 -12.84 -5.13
CA ASN A 567 18.60 -13.59 -5.53
C ASN A 567 17.59 -13.61 -4.37
N PHE A 568 16.34 -13.24 -4.67
CA PHE A 568 15.27 -13.17 -3.68
C PHE A 568 14.27 -14.31 -3.90
N GLN A 569 13.94 -15.04 -2.83
CA GLN A 569 12.89 -16.08 -2.83
C GLN A 569 12.07 -16.01 -1.55
N MET A 570 10.78 -16.32 -1.60
CA MET A 570 9.97 -16.41 -0.38
C MET A 570 10.56 -17.44 0.58
N ALA A 571 10.71 -17.07 1.86
CA ALA A 571 11.25 -17.97 2.86
C ALA A 571 10.30 -19.14 3.13
N LEU A 572 10.86 -20.29 3.48
CA LEU A 572 10.08 -21.48 3.79
C LEU A 572 9.28 -21.26 5.08
N GLY A 573 7.95 -21.36 4.98
CA GLY A 573 7.06 -21.10 6.10
C GLY A 573 6.91 -19.62 6.43
N ALA A 574 7.29 -18.72 5.51
CA ALA A 574 6.89 -17.32 5.58
C ALA A 574 5.37 -17.25 5.78
N PRO A 575 4.88 -16.37 6.67
CA PRO A 575 3.45 -16.16 6.84
C PRO A 575 2.80 -15.88 5.48
N PRO A 576 1.59 -16.41 5.22
CA PRO A 576 0.89 -16.06 3.99
C PRO A 576 0.71 -14.54 3.96
N VAL A 577 0.87 -13.96 2.78
CA VAL A 577 0.44 -12.58 2.54
C VAL A 577 -1.08 -12.59 2.64
N SER A 578 -1.58 -12.43 3.86
CA SER A 578 -3.02 -12.40 4.11
C SER A 578 -3.58 -11.10 3.56
N ASP A 579 -4.75 -11.13 2.92
CA ASP A 579 -5.43 -9.91 2.44
C ASP A 579 -5.79 -8.94 3.59
N LEU A 580 -5.66 -9.42 4.84
CA LEU A 580 -5.66 -8.65 6.09
C LEU A 580 -4.47 -7.69 6.23
N PHE A 581 -3.37 -7.87 5.49
CA PHE A 581 -2.23 -6.95 5.54
C PHE A 581 -2.45 -5.67 4.75
N PHE A 582 -3.42 -5.63 3.84
CA PHE A 582 -3.60 -4.50 2.93
C PHE A 582 -4.44 -3.34 3.49
N TYR A 583 -4.17 -2.93 4.72
CA TYR A 583 -4.73 -1.69 5.26
C TYR A 583 -3.89 -0.45 4.88
N LEU A 584 -3.05 -0.52 3.83
CA LEU A 584 -1.83 0.29 3.61
C LEU A 584 -1.98 1.75 3.12
N PHE A 585 -3.09 2.44 3.36
CA PHE A 585 -3.10 3.92 3.47
C PHE A 585 -3.72 4.41 4.79
N ILE A 586 -3.98 3.45 5.66
CA ILE A 586 -4.75 3.52 6.89
C ILE A 586 -4.14 2.59 7.98
N TYR A 587 -3.02 1.90 7.72
CA TYR A 587 -2.21 1.11 8.67
C TYR A 587 -0.77 0.90 8.14
N PHE A 588 0.24 1.21 8.96
CA PHE A 588 1.67 0.93 8.93
C PHE A 588 2.15 0.96 10.39
N LEU A 589 1.96 -0.16 11.10
CA LEU A 589 3.02 -1.11 11.50
C LEU A 589 2.56 -1.99 12.67
N LEU A 590 2.44 -3.30 12.42
CA LEU A 590 3.18 -4.41 13.06
C LEU A 590 2.49 -5.77 12.78
N ALA A 591 3.09 -6.63 11.93
CA ALA A 591 3.27 -8.06 12.18
C ALA A 591 4.03 -8.76 11.02
N ASP A 592 5.28 -9.15 11.29
CA ASP A 592 6.09 -10.23 10.72
C ASP A 592 5.42 -11.03 9.56
N SER A 593 5.62 -10.64 8.30
CA SER A 593 5.01 -11.38 7.17
C SER A 593 5.54 -11.03 5.77
N SER A 594 6.86 -11.08 5.55
CA SER A 594 7.46 -11.34 4.24
C SER A 594 8.92 -11.69 4.44
N LYS A 595 9.17 -12.81 5.12
CA LYS A 595 10.54 -13.33 5.17
C LYS A 595 10.92 -13.82 3.79
N VAL A 596 11.99 -13.27 3.26
CA VAL A 596 12.58 -13.64 1.98
C VAL A 596 13.94 -14.24 2.31
N ARG A 597 14.21 -15.42 1.74
CA ARG A 597 15.54 -15.99 1.74
C ARG A 597 16.36 -15.30 0.67
N ILE A 598 17.54 -14.83 1.06
CA ILE A 598 18.52 -14.20 0.17
C ILE A 598 19.62 -15.23 -0.12
N GLY A 599 19.97 -15.37 -1.40
CA GLY A 599 21.00 -16.30 -1.88
C GLY A 599 21.93 -15.72 -2.92
#